data_AF-A0A535CQ58-F1
#
_entry.id   AF-A0A535CQ58-F1
#
_cell.length_a   1.000
_cell.length_b   1.000
_cell.length_c   1.000
_cell.angle_alpha   90.00
_cell.angle_beta   90.00
_cell.angle_gamma   90.00
#
_symmetry.space_group_name_H-M   'P 1'
#
loop_
_entity.id
_entity.type
_entity.pdbx_description
1 polymer ?
#
loop_
_entity_poly.entity_id
_entity_poly.type
_entity_poly.pdbx_seq_one_letter_code
_entity_poly.pdbx_strand_id
1 'polypeptide(L)' 'MQNAPASITPLGSFLELGATLPDASVPREGRQLLRDYAFTRWSNGASFVWSRRRSRIGSGEGSSGLRFDVA' A
#
# COMPACT_ATOMS: atom_id res chain seq x y z
N MET A 1 -4.82 -6.50 26.59
CA MET A 1 -5.83 -6.55 25.51
C MET A 1 -5.17 -6.03 24.24
N GLN A 2 -4.90 -6.88 23.25
CA GLN A 2 -4.41 -6.44 21.94
C GLN A 2 -5.63 -5.97 21.12
N ASN A 3 -5.76 -4.67 20.89
CA ASN A 3 -6.72 -4.16 19.91
C ASN A 3 -6.23 -4.55 18.52
N ALA A 4 -6.77 -5.63 17.96
CA ALA A 4 -6.61 -5.90 16.53
C ALA A 4 -7.19 -4.71 15.75
N PRO A 5 -6.46 -4.14 14.77
CA PRO A 5 -7.00 -3.04 13.99
C PRO A 5 -8.26 -3.50 13.27
N ALA A 6 -9.31 -2.69 13.28
CA ALA A 6 -10.51 -2.98 12.50
C ALA A 6 -10.13 -3.23 11.03
N SER A 7 -10.68 -4.29 10.45
CA SER A 7 -10.56 -4.57 9.02
C SER A 7 -11.33 -3.50 8.26
N ILE A 8 -10.63 -2.71 7.45
CA ILE A 8 -11.25 -1.70 6.59
C ILE A 8 -11.56 -2.38 5.26
N THR A 9 -12.83 -2.41 4.87
CA THR A 9 -13.23 -2.84 3.52
C THR A 9 -12.55 -1.91 2.50
N PRO A 10 -11.82 -2.46 1.50
CA PRO A 10 -11.20 -1.63 0.49
C PRO A 10 -12.26 -0.86 -0.29
N LEU A 11 -11.91 0.35 -0.71
CA LEU A 11 -12.67 1.06 -1.74
C LEU A 11 -12.31 0.42 -3.08
N GLY A 12 -13.18 -0.46 -3.58
CA GLY A 12 -13.01 -1.18 -4.84
C GLY A 12 -13.04 -2.70 -4.69
N SER A 13 -12.78 -3.40 -5.79
CA SER A 13 -12.69 -4.86 -5.84
C SER A 13 -11.24 -5.33 -5.95
N PHE A 14 -10.96 -6.51 -5.43
CA PHE A 14 -9.72 -7.21 -5.75
C PHE A 14 -9.78 -7.75 -7.16
N LEU A 15 -8.64 -7.73 -7.85
CA LEU A 15 -8.48 -8.43 -9.11
C LEU A 15 -8.04 -9.86 -8.83
N GLU A 16 -8.58 -10.79 -9.61
CA GLU A 16 -8.12 -12.17 -9.60
C GLU A 16 -6.70 -12.28 -10.12
N LEU A 17 -5.97 -13.29 -9.64
CA LEU A 17 -4.61 -13.54 -10.10
C LEU A 17 -4.61 -13.86 -11.60
N GLY A 18 -3.78 -13.15 -12.36
CA GLY A 18 -3.72 -13.27 -13.83
C GLY A 18 -4.65 -12.35 -14.60
N ALA A 19 -5.38 -11.46 -13.93
CA ALA A 19 -6.14 -10.41 -14.60
C ALA A 19 -5.23 -9.45 -15.38
N THR A 20 -5.69 -9.02 -16.55
CA THR A 20 -5.02 -7.98 -17.35
C THR A 20 -5.38 -6.59 -16.80
N LEU A 21 -4.39 -5.70 -16.75
CA LEU A 21 -4.57 -4.30 -16.38
C LEU A 21 -4.12 -3.39 -17.53
N PRO A 22 -4.73 -2.20 -17.70
CA PRO A 22 -4.18 -1.17 -18.58
C PRO A 22 -2.75 -0.79 -18.17
N ASP A 23 -1.87 -0.56 -19.14
CA ASP A 23 -0.43 -0.27 -18.92
C ASP A 23 -0.19 0.83 -17.88
N ALA A 24 -0.96 1.93 -17.94
CA ALA A 24 -0.81 3.08 -17.03
C ALA A 24 -1.35 2.85 -15.60
N SER A 25 -1.92 1.67 -15.29
CA SER A 25 -2.57 1.42 -13.99
C SER A 25 -1.57 1.24 -12.85
N VAL A 26 -0.36 0.76 -13.16
CA VAL A 26 0.73 0.57 -12.20
C VAL A 26 2.00 1.18 -12.80
N PRO A 27 2.73 2.04 -12.07
CA PRO A 27 4.02 2.56 -12.53
C PRO A 27 4.98 1.41 -12.90
N ARG A 28 5.86 1.64 -13.87
CA ARG A 28 6.87 0.65 -14.31
C ARG A 28 7.83 0.27 -13.19
N GLU A 29 8.06 1.20 -12.28
CA GLU A 29 8.86 1.02 -11.07
C GLU A 29 8.09 0.26 -9.98
N GLY A 30 6.82 -0.07 -10.20
CA GLY A 30 5.93 -0.66 -9.22
C GLY A 30 5.42 0.32 -8.17
N ARG A 31 4.45 -0.14 -7.39
CA ARG A 31 3.85 0.60 -6.27
C ARG A 31 3.87 -0.27 -5.04
N GLN A 32 4.43 0.23 -3.95
CA GLN A 32 4.45 -0.47 -2.67
C GLN A 32 3.52 0.22 -1.68
N LEU A 33 2.58 -0.55 -1.12
CA LEU A 33 1.70 -0.14 -0.04
C LEU A 33 2.16 -0.81 1.25
N LEU A 34 2.63 -0.01 2.20
CA LEU A 34 3.07 -0.46 3.52
C LEU A 34 2.03 -0.03 4.54
N ARG A 35 1.55 -0.99 5.34
CA ARG A 35 0.75 -0.68 6.54
C ARG A 35 1.67 -0.76 7.75
N ASP A 36 1.83 0.35 8.45
CA ASP A 36 2.61 0.44 9.69
C ASP A 36 1.83 1.22 10.76
N TYR A 37 2.35 1.23 11.98
CA TYR A 37 1.80 2.01 13.08
C TYR A 37 2.65 3.26 13.29
N ALA A 38 1.99 4.39 13.44
CA ALA A 38 2.61 5.63 13.87
C ALA A 38 2.26 5.91 15.33
N PHE A 39 3.21 6.49 16.04
CA PHE A 39 3.12 6.87 17.44
C PHE A 39 3.48 8.34 17.57
N THR A 40 2.77 9.07 18.43
CA THR A 40 3.16 10.41 18.86
C THR A 40 2.84 10.64 20.33
N ARG A 41 3.56 11.56 20.95
CA ARG A 41 3.27 12.09 22.28
C ARG A 41 2.85 13.54 22.15
N TRP A 42 1.70 13.88 22.72
CA TRP A 42 1.15 15.23 22.67
C TRP A 42 1.72 16.11 23.77
N SER A 43 1.57 17.44 23.62
CA SER A 43 2.12 18.43 24.56
C SER A 43 1.60 18.29 25.99
N ASN A 44 0.42 17.70 26.18
CA ASN A 44 -0.15 17.37 27.49
C ASN A 44 0.36 16.03 28.06
N GLY A 45 1.32 15.38 27.41
CA GLY A 45 1.89 14.10 27.83
C GLY A 45 1.14 12.86 27.34
N ALA A 46 -0.04 13.00 26.72
CA ALA A 46 -0.84 11.89 26.21
C ALA A 46 -0.16 11.18 25.03
N SER A 47 -0.37 9.87 24.90
CA SER A 47 0.19 9.03 23.84
C SER A 47 -0.88 8.60 22.86
N PHE A 48 -0.59 8.70 21.56
CA PHE A 48 -1.50 8.32 20.48
C PHE A 48 -0.80 7.34 19.53
N VAL A 49 -1.52 6.28 19.15
CA VAL A 49 -1.10 5.32 18.12
C VAL A 49 -2.20 5.20 17.08
N TRP A 50 -1.81 5.18 15.81
CA TRP A 50 -2.74 4.91 14.71
C TRP A 50 -2.09 4.03 13.64
N SER A 51 -2.91 3.25 12.95
CA SER A 51 -2.48 2.58 11.72
C SER A 51 -2.42 3.60 10.59
N ARG A 52 -1.30 3.65 9.88
CA ARG A 52 -1.15 4.47 8.66
C ARG A 52 -0.83 3.56 7.47
N ARG A 53 -1.13 4.04 6.27
CA ARG A 53 -0.74 3.41 5.01
C ARG A 53 0.19 4.37 4.27
N ARG A 54 1.38 3.89 3.92
CA ARG A 54 2.35 4.63 3.10
C ARG A 54 2.38 4.03 1.70
N SER A 55 2.35 4.89 0.71
CA SER A 55 2.38 4.51 -0.69
C SER A 55 3.64 5.10 -1.32
N ARG A 56 4.53 4.25 -1.83
CA ARG A 56 5.78 4.66 -2.48
C ARG A 56 5.90 4.04 -3.87
N ILE A 57 6.55 4.76 -4.76
CA ILE A 57 7.00 4.24 -6.05
C ILE A 57 8.26 3.39 -5.77
N GLY A 58 8.45 2.28 -6.49
CA GLY A 58 9.67 1.48 -6.37
C GLY A 58 10.90 2.20 -6.95
N SER A 59 12.05 1.52 -6.95
CA SER A 59 13.36 2.15 -7.18
C SER A 59 13.95 1.94 -8.58
N GLY A 60 13.24 1.29 -9.51
CA GLY A 60 13.72 1.12 -10.89
C GLY A 60 12.73 0.38 -11.79
N GLU A 61 12.81 0.63 -13.10
CA GLU A 61 12.02 -0.02 -14.15
C GLU A 61 12.13 -1.55 -14.01
N GLY A 62 11.00 -2.24 -13.81
CA GLY A 62 10.95 -3.70 -13.61
C GLY A 62 10.68 -4.16 -12.18
N SER A 63 10.62 -3.26 -11.19
CA SER A 63 10.31 -3.62 -9.80
C SER A 63 8.80 -3.86 -9.54
N SER A 64 7.94 -3.73 -10.56
CA SER A 64 6.50 -4.00 -10.44
C SER A 64 6.15 -5.48 -10.42
N GLY A 65 7.02 -6.36 -10.94
CA GLY A 65 6.71 -7.78 -11.14
C GLY A 65 5.68 -8.07 -12.23
N LEU A 66 5.28 -7.05 -13.01
CA LEU A 66 4.36 -7.19 -14.13
C LEU A 66 5.13 -7.59 -15.39
N ARG A 67 4.51 -8.46 -16.20
CA ARG A 67 4.96 -8.71 -17.58
C ARG A 67 4.32 -7.67 -18.47
N PHE A 68 5.13 -6.98 -19.25
CA PHE A 68 4.68 -6.06 -20.27
C PHE A 68 4.79 -6.75 -21.63
N ASP A 69 3.85 -6.50 -22.52
CA ASP A 69 3.98 -6.95 -23.90
C ASP A 69 5.20 -6.25 -24.52
N VAL A 70 6.12 -7.05 -25.09
CA VAL A 70 7.23 -6.56 -25.90
C VAL A 70 6.72 -6.32 -27.32
N ALA A 71 6.97 -5.10 -27.81
CA ALA A 71 6.64 -4.67 -29.17
C ALA A 71 7.44 -5.44 -30.24
#